data_AF-A0A7Y1Q0I3-F1
#
_entry.id   AF-A0A7Y1Q0I3-F1
#
_cell.length_a   1.000
_cell.length_b   1.000
_cell.length_c   1.000
_cell.angle_alpha   90.00
_cell.angle_beta   90.00
_cell.angle_gamma   90.00
#
_symmetry.space_group_name_H-M   'P 1'
#
loop_
_entity.id
_entity.type
_entity.pdbx_description
1 polymer ?
#
loop_
_entity_poly.entity_id
_entity_poly.type
_entity_poly.pdbx_seq_one_letter_code
_entity_poly.pdbx_strand_id
1 'polypeptide(L)' 'MCDFDGTITPTDVIDNVLQRFAGPEWETIEQEWLDGHIGSRECLSRQLALIKATPAELLAYFDSVEIDPDFPD' A
#
# COMPACT_ATOMS: atom_id res chain seq x y z
N MET A 1 27.65 -5.02 5.42
CA MET A 1 26.67 -4.25 6.22
C MET A 1 25.98 -3.35 5.23
N CYS A 2 25.00 -3.91 4.51
CA CYS A 2 24.33 -3.19 3.42
C CYS A 2 23.28 -2.27 4.02
N ASP A 3 23.44 -1.00 3.70
CA ASP A 3 22.45 0.05 3.84
C ASP A 3 21.33 -0.26 2.85
N PHE A 4 20.15 -0.56 3.37
CA PHE A 4 18.95 -0.89 2.61
C PHE A 4 18.30 0.46 2.23
N ASP A 5 18.92 1.19 1.31
CA ASP A 5 18.44 2.48 0.83
C ASP A 5 17.34 2.26 -0.22
N GLY A 6 16.13 2.76 0.06
CA GLY A 6 15.10 2.96 -0.96
C GLY A 6 14.18 1.78 -1.29
N THR A 7 13.92 0.85 -0.36
CA THR A 7 12.92 -0.20 -0.58
C THR A 7 11.56 0.44 -0.78
N ILE A 8 11.00 0.31 -1.99
CA ILE A 8 9.55 0.43 -2.20
C ILE A 8 8.93 -0.63 -1.29
N THR A 9 8.50 -0.24 -0.09
CA THR A 9 7.92 -1.18 0.84
C THR A 9 6.51 -1.51 0.33
N PRO A 10 5.96 -2.70 0.63
CA PRO A 10 4.56 -3.00 0.30
C PRO A 10 3.59 -1.94 0.85
N THR A 11 4.01 -1.19 1.89
CA THR A 11 3.32 -0.02 2.41
C THR A 11 3.23 1.13 1.41
N ASP A 12 4.32 1.47 0.70
CA ASP A 12 4.34 2.54 -0.31
C ASP A 12 3.38 2.26 -1.48
N VAL A 13 3.29 0.99 -1.89
CA VAL A 13 2.39 0.59 -2.97
C VAL A 13 0.93 0.71 -2.54
N ILE A 14 0.61 0.28 -1.31
CA ILE A 14 -0.74 0.41 -0.75
C ILE A 14 -1.11 1.88 -0.58
N ASP A 15 -0.21 2.73 -0.06
CA ASP A 15 -0.42 4.17 0.08
C ASP A 15 -0.76 4.83 -1.26
N ASN A 16 0.02 4.54 -2.32
CA ASN A 16 -0.27 5.06 -3.65
C ASN A 16 -1.62 4.58 -4.21
N VAL A 17 -1.98 3.31 -3.98
CA VAL A 17 -3.28 2.78 -4.39
C VAL A 17 -4.41 3.47 -3.62
N LEU A 18 -4.26 3.70 -2.31
CA LEU A 18 -5.25 4.38 -1.49
C LEU A 18 -5.43 5.84 -1.90
N GLN A 19 -4.34 6.56 -2.14
CA GLN A 19 -4.38 7.94 -2.64
C GLN A 19 -5.12 8.06 -3.97
N ARG A 20 -5.07 7.02 -4.81
CA ARG A 20 -5.63 7.06 -6.18
C ARG A 20 -7.02 6.43 -6.30
N PHE A 21 -7.31 5.40 -5.52
CA PHE A 21 -8.51 4.57 -5.64
C PHE A 21 -9.38 4.52 -4.37
N ALA A 22 -8.92 5.07 -3.24
CA ALA A 22 -9.70 5.19 -2.01
C ALA A 22 -10.04 6.66 -1.70
N GLY A 23 -11.07 6.87 -0.87
CA GLY A 23 -11.43 8.18 -0.34
C GLY A 23 -10.64 8.52 0.94
N PRO A 24 -10.72 9.75 1.45
CA PRO A 24 -9.92 10.24 2.61
C PRO A 24 -10.14 9.47 3.92
N GLU A 25 -11.10 8.54 3.94
CA GLU A 25 -11.36 7.62 5.05
C GLU A 25 -10.14 6.75 5.39
N TRP A 26 -9.25 6.47 4.42
CA TRP A 26 -8.05 5.65 4.65
C TRP A 26 -7.05 6.29 5.61
N GLU A 27 -6.96 7.63 5.63
CA GLU A 27 -6.07 8.37 6.53
C GLU A 27 -6.48 8.17 8.00
N THR A 28 -7.77 8.05 8.26
CA THR A 28 -8.27 7.79 9.63
C THR A 28 -7.86 6.39 10.10
N ILE A 29 -7.93 5.40 9.21
CA ILE A 29 -7.53 4.01 9.51
C ILE A 29 -6.03 3.93 9.78
N GLU A 30 -5.22 4.69 9.03
CA GLU A 30 -3.78 4.76 9.26
C GLU A 30 -3.44 5.42 10.61
N GLN A 31 -4.15 6.50 10.97
CA GLN A 31 -4.02 7.10 12.30
C GLN A 31 -4.36 6.11 13.43
N GLU A 32 -5.43 5.30 13.29
CA GLU A 32 -5.74 4.26 14.28
C GLU A 32 -4.63 3.21 14.41
N TRP A 33 -3.94 2.88 13.32
CA TRP A 33 -2.79 1.97 13.34
C TRP A 33 -1.58 2.60 14.01
N LEU A 34 -1.29 3.88 13.70
CA LEU A 34 -0.19 4.64 14.31
C LEU A 34 -0.39 4.86 15.81
N ASP A 35 -1.63 5.07 16.25
CA ASP A 35 -1.99 5.17 17.68
C ASP A 35 -1.97 3.80 18.38
N GLY A 36 -1.81 2.71 17.62
CA GLY A 36 -1.79 1.35 18.14
C GLY A 36 -3.16 0.81 18.55
N HIS A 37 -4.25 1.45 18.10
CA HIS A 37 -5.62 0.95 18.30
C HIS A 37 -5.91 -0.31 17.47
N ILE A 38 -5.32 -0.40 16.27
CA ILE A 38 -5.44 -1.55 15.38
C ILE A 38 -4.06 -2.09 14.99
N GLY A 39 -4.00 -3.39 14.68
CA GLY A 39 -2.78 -4.02 14.18
C GLY A 39 -2.60 -3.84 12.67
N SER A 40 -1.37 -4.01 12.18
CA SER A 40 -1.01 -3.79 10.76
C SER A 40 -1.85 -4.61 9.78
N ARG A 41 -2.22 -5.84 10.14
CA ARG A 41 -3.09 -6.69 9.32
C ARG A 41 -4.50 -6.13 9.18
N GLU A 42 -5.05 -5.60 10.28
CA GLU A 42 -6.39 -5.00 10.30
C GLU A 42 -6.39 -3.68 9.51
N CYS A 43 -5.36 -2.86 9.72
CA CYS A 43 -5.13 -1.63 8.94
C CYS A 43 -5.18 -1.92 7.44
N LEU A 44 -4.36 -2.86 6.97
CA LEU A 44 -4.29 -3.25 5.57
C LEU A 44 -5.63 -3.77 5.05
N SER A 45 -6.34 -4.60 5.81
CA SER A 45 -7.63 -5.15 5.40
C SER A 45 -8.70 -4.07 5.23
N ARG A 46 -8.73 -3.08 6.13
CA ARG A 46 -9.70 -1.98 6.06
C ARG A 46 -9.35 -0.99 4.95
N GLN A 47 -8.07 -0.65 4.80
CA GLN A 47 -7.56 0.14 3.69
C GLN A 47 -7.93 -0.50 2.35
N LEU A 48 -7.67 -1.80 2.18
CA LEU A 48 -8.02 -2.55 0.97
C LEU A 48 -9.54 -2.56 0.70
N ALA A 49 -10.37 -2.59 1.74
CA ALA A 49 -11.84 -2.54 1.60
C ALA A 49 -12.36 -1.18 1.12
N LEU A 50 -11.60 -0.09 1.30
CA LEU A 50 -11.96 1.23 0.78
C LEU A 50 -11.65 1.41 -0.71
N ILE A 51 -10.77 0.57 -1.25
CA ILE A 51 -10.39 0.62 -2.66
C ILE A 51 -11.59 0.19 -3.50
N LYS A 52 -12.14 1.15 -4.27
CA LYS A 52 -13.20 0.88 -5.24
C LYS A 52 -12.61 0.61 -6.62
N ALA A 53 -11.73 -0.37 -6.70
CA ALA A 53 -11.10 -0.78 -7.95
C ALA A 53 -11.43 -2.25 -8.24
N THR A 54 -11.63 -2.55 -9.51
CA THR A 54 -11.72 -3.95 -9.93
C THR A 54 -10.36 -4.63 -9.82
N PRO A 55 -10.29 -5.96 -9.62
CA PRO A 55 -9.01 -6.68 -9.60
C PRO A 55 -8.19 -6.47 -10.89
N ALA A 56 -8.86 -6.23 -12.03
CA ALA A 56 -8.19 -5.90 -13.29
C ALA A 56 -7.55 -4.50 -13.29
N GLU A 57 -8.19 -3.49 -12.69
CA GLU A 57 -7.61 -2.15 -12.53
C GLU A 57 -6.44 -2.15 -11.56
N LEU A 58 -6.55 -2.92 -10.48
CA LEU A 58 -5.42 -3.13 -9.56
C LEU A 58 -4.26 -3.81 -10.27
N LEU A 59 -4.50 -4.89 -11.00
CA LEU A 59 -3.46 -5.58 -11.80
C LEU A 59 -2.81 -4.65 -12.82
N ALA A 60 -3.59 -3.86 -13.56
CA ALA A 60 -3.06 -2.90 -14.52
C ALA A 60 -2.23 -1.79 -13.84
N TYR A 61 -2.62 -1.37 -12.63
CA TYR A 61 -1.84 -0.44 -11.83
C TYR A 61 -0.53 -1.08 -11.35
N PHE A 62 -0.57 -2.30 -10.82
CA PHE A 62 0.63 -3.05 -10.42
C PHE A 62 1.57 -3.32 -11.60
N ASP A 63 1.05 -3.55 -12.81
CA ASP A 63 1.85 -3.71 -14.03
C ASP A 63 2.53 -2.38 -14.45
N SER A 64 1.88 -1.25 -14.14
CA SER A 64 2.42 0.09 -14.37
C SER A 64 3.37 0.59 -13.28
N VAL A 65 3.28 0.02 -12.06
CA VAL A 65 4.25 0.25 -10.99
C VAL A 65 5.41 -0.70 -11.26
N GLU A 66 6.42 -0.18 -11.95
CA GLU A 66 7.67 -0.91 -12.19
C GLU A 66 8.24 -1.33 -10.82
N ILE A 67 8.12 -2.63 -10.49
CA ILE A 67 8.87 -3.20 -9.37
C ILE A 67 10.33 -3.04 -9.78
N ASP A 68 11.05 -2.26 -9.00
CA ASP A 68 12.44 -1.92 -9.24
C ASP A 68 13.22 -3.18 -9.69
N PRO A 69 13.87 -3.17 -10.87
CA PRO A 69 14.52 -4.35 -11.44
C PRO A 69 15.77 -4.81 -10.67
N ASP A 70 16.12 -4.21 -9.54
CA ASP A 70 17.22 -4.65 -8.68
C ASP A 70 16.81 -5.83 -7.76
N PHE A 71 16.32 -6.91 -8.38
CA PHE A 71 16.36 -8.24 -7.77
C PHE A 71 17.54 -8.98 -8.41
N PRO A 72 18.73 -9.02 -7.78
CA PRO A 72 19.80 -9.87 -8.30
C PRO A 72 19.42 -11.34 -8.15
N ASP A 73 19.71 -12.12 -9.20
CA ASP A 73 19.63 -13.60 -9.26
C ASP A 73 20.39 -14.28 -8.10
#